data_AF-A0A537WZC9-F1
#
_entry.id   AF-A0A537WZC9-F1
#
_cell.length_a   1.000
_cell.length_b   1.000
_cell.length_c   1.000
_cell.angle_alpha   90.00
_cell.angle_beta   90.00
_cell.angle_gamma   90.00
#
_symmetry.space_group_name_H-M   'P 1'
#
loop_
_entity.id
_entity.type
_entity.pdbx_description
1 polymer ?
#
loop_
_entity_poly.entity_id
_entity_poly.type
_entity_poly.pdbx_seq_one_letter_code
_entity_poly.pdbx_strand_id
1 'polypeptide(L)'
;MRTEGADRVDELRRGWVEGPEPEADRADEEIDAALLAYAHREATRWGAERFAAEFERRDEEERRLTGAGSPPHRYPWEPDEVAPPPSSVLSGLVDAAVQEQVIRADPTELDLVETPKIRHAHVPRPAPPEPEPPRRWRRRERVAPPRPSVISEAEAARMSPAARRLYGLEPLPSVDPRRV
;
A
#
# COMPACT_ATOMS: atom_id res chain seq x y z
N MET A 1 -35.49 -3.79 -62.89
CA MET A 1 -35.32 -2.77 -61.83
C MET A 1 -34.15 -3.19 -60.95
N ARG A 2 -33.11 -2.34 -60.94
CA ARG A 2 -31.91 -2.20 -60.08
C ARG A 2 -31.59 -3.25 -58.98
N THR A 3 -30.41 -3.87 -59.10
CA THR A 3 -29.63 -4.46 -57.98
C THR A 3 -28.15 -4.02 -58.06
N GLU A 4 -27.89 -2.74 -58.27
CA GLU A 4 -26.54 -2.17 -58.46
C GLU A 4 -25.98 -1.46 -57.20
N GLY A 5 -26.61 -1.64 -56.03
CA GLY A 5 -26.31 -0.87 -54.82
C GLY A 5 -25.61 -1.63 -53.69
N ALA A 6 -25.56 -2.96 -53.73
CA ALA A 6 -25.08 -3.76 -52.58
C ALA A 6 -23.56 -4.01 -52.60
N ASP A 7 -22.94 -4.09 -53.79
CA ASP A 7 -21.52 -4.46 -53.90
C ASP A 7 -20.54 -3.33 -53.54
N ARG A 8 -20.96 -2.05 -53.63
CA ARG A 8 -20.07 -0.91 -53.31
C ARG A 8 -19.76 -0.75 -51.82
N VAL A 9 -20.65 -1.23 -50.94
CA VAL A 9 -20.46 -1.06 -49.48
C VAL A 9 -19.44 -2.06 -48.94
N ASP A 10 -19.38 -3.26 -49.52
CA ASP A 10 -18.38 -4.27 -49.14
C ASP A 10 -16.98 -3.97 -49.71
N GLU A 11 -16.86 -3.31 -50.87
CA GLU A 11 -15.57 -2.83 -51.39
C GLU A 11 -14.95 -1.72 -50.52
N LEU A 12 -15.76 -0.78 -50.03
CA LEU A 12 -15.28 0.27 -49.11
C LEU A 12 -14.84 -0.28 -47.75
N ARG A 13 -15.42 -1.40 -47.30
CA ARG A 13 -15.06 -2.05 -46.03
C ARG A 13 -13.80 -2.91 -46.15
N ARG A 14 -13.50 -3.45 -47.33
CA ARG A 14 -12.24 -4.17 -47.62
C ARG A 14 -11.02 -3.27 -47.85
N GLY A 15 -11.20 -1.96 -48.01
CA GLY A 15 -10.10 -0.99 -48.14
C GLY A 15 -9.39 -0.63 -46.82
N TRP A 16 -9.95 -1.02 -45.68
CA TRP A 16 -9.35 -0.84 -44.34
C TRP A 16 -8.45 -2.03 -43.98
N VAL A 17 -7.75 -2.59 -44.97
CA VAL A 17 -6.61 -3.47 -44.70
C VAL A 17 -5.59 -2.61 -43.98
N GLU A 18 -5.32 -3.00 -42.73
CA GLU A 18 -4.23 -2.57 -41.88
C GLU A 18 -3.05 -2.08 -42.72
N GLY A 19 -2.87 -0.76 -42.77
CA GLY A 19 -1.63 -0.19 -43.27
C GLY A 19 -0.50 -0.70 -42.38
N PRO A 20 0.70 -0.99 -42.93
CA PRO A 20 1.83 -1.36 -42.10
C PRO A 20 2.04 -0.24 -41.07
N GLU A 21 2.00 -0.60 -39.78
CA GLU A 21 2.27 0.39 -38.74
C GLU A 21 3.59 1.11 -39.04
N PRO A 22 3.63 2.45 -38.94
CA PRO A 22 4.84 3.19 -39.23
C PRO A 22 5.98 2.65 -38.39
N GLU A 23 7.11 2.30 -39.00
CA GLU A 23 8.31 1.86 -38.27
C GLU A 23 8.76 2.89 -37.22
N ALA A 24 8.40 4.16 -37.41
CA ALA A 24 8.61 5.24 -36.43
C ALA A 24 7.84 5.02 -35.13
N ASP A 25 6.58 4.56 -35.20
CA ASP A 25 5.75 4.33 -34.02
C ASP A 25 6.31 3.15 -33.20
N ARG A 26 6.85 2.12 -33.86
CA ARG A 26 7.53 1.00 -33.20
C ARG A 26 8.85 1.40 -32.54
N ALA A 27 9.62 2.27 -33.18
CA ALA A 27 10.88 2.76 -32.61
C ALA A 27 10.63 3.61 -31.35
N ASP A 28 9.58 4.44 -31.36
CA ASP A 28 9.19 5.24 -30.20
C ASP A 28 8.70 4.34 -29.05
N GLU A 29 7.90 3.30 -29.34
CA GLU A 29 7.48 2.31 -28.34
C GLU A 29 8.66 1.53 -27.72
N GLU A 30 9.66 1.16 -28.53
CA GLU A 30 10.88 0.51 -28.04
C GLU A 30 11.70 1.42 -27.12
N ILE A 31 11.79 2.70 -27.46
CA ILE A 31 12.46 3.71 -26.62
C ILE A 31 11.71 3.89 -25.30
N ASP A 32 10.40 4.01 -25.34
CA ASP A 32 9.56 4.13 -24.13
C ASP A 32 9.68 2.91 -23.23
N ALA A 33 9.67 1.70 -23.81
CA ALA A 33 9.89 0.46 -23.06
C ALA A 33 11.28 0.43 -22.40
N ALA A 34 12.32 0.87 -23.12
CA ALA A 34 13.68 0.94 -22.58
C ALA A 34 13.79 1.96 -21.43
N LEU A 35 13.14 3.12 -21.55
CA LEU A 35 13.08 4.15 -20.51
C LEU A 35 12.34 3.65 -19.26
N LEU A 36 11.19 3.00 -19.43
CA LEU A 36 10.44 2.39 -18.33
C LEU A 36 11.27 1.31 -17.61
N ALA A 37 11.93 0.44 -18.37
CA ALA A 37 12.80 -0.59 -17.80
C ALA A 37 13.98 0.01 -17.03
N TYR A 38 14.57 1.10 -17.54
CA TYR A 38 15.62 1.83 -16.85
C TYR A 38 15.11 2.46 -15.54
N ALA A 39 13.98 3.18 -15.60
CA ALA A 39 13.39 3.80 -14.43
C ALA A 39 13.04 2.77 -13.34
N HIS A 40 12.51 1.61 -13.73
CA HIS A 40 12.22 0.52 -12.80
C HIS A 40 13.48 -0.03 -12.12
N ARG A 41 14.58 -0.22 -12.87
CA ARG A 41 15.86 -0.65 -12.30
C ARG A 41 16.43 0.38 -11.33
N GLU A 42 16.39 1.66 -11.70
CA GLU A 42 16.85 2.75 -10.84
C GLU A 42 16.03 2.86 -9.54
N ALA A 43 14.71 2.78 -9.63
CA ALA A 43 13.83 2.79 -8.46
C ALA A 43 14.09 1.59 -7.54
N THR A 44 14.30 0.41 -8.13
CA THR A 44 14.62 -0.82 -7.37
C THR A 44 15.97 -0.68 -6.67
N ARG A 45 17.00 -0.16 -7.35
CA ARG A 45 18.31 0.09 -6.74
C ARG A 45 18.20 1.06 -5.58
N TRP A 46 17.54 2.20 -5.78
CA TRP A 46 17.34 3.20 -4.73
C TRP A 46 16.58 2.63 -3.53
N GLY A 47 15.53 1.85 -3.77
CA GLY A 47 14.79 1.15 -2.72
C GLY A 47 15.68 0.17 -1.95
N ALA A 48 16.47 -0.65 -2.65
CA ALA A 48 17.38 -1.61 -2.05
C ALA A 48 18.46 -0.93 -1.19
N GLU A 49 19.06 0.17 -1.66
CA GLU A 49 20.03 0.95 -0.89
C GLU A 49 19.41 1.53 0.39
N ARG A 50 18.17 2.03 0.31
CA ARG A 50 17.43 2.55 1.47
C ARG A 50 17.12 1.46 2.49
N PHE A 51 16.72 0.26 2.04
CA PHE A 51 16.51 -0.88 2.92
C PHE A 51 17.81 -1.36 3.55
N ALA A 52 18.89 -1.54 2.76
CA ALA A 52 20.19 -1.95 3.27
C ALA A 52 20.69 -1.03 4.39
N ALA A 53 20.59 0.29 4.20
CA ALA A 53 20.95 1.27 5.22
C ALA A 53 20.04 1.19 6.48
N GLU A 54 18.77 0.80 6.34
CA GLU A 54 17.89 0.59 7.49
C GLU A 54 18.27 -0.68 8.25
N PHE A 55 18.55 -1.78 7.53
CA PHE A 55 19.02 -3.03 8.10
C PHE A 55 20.32 -2.84 8.87
N GLU A 56 21.31 -2.14 8.32
CA GLU A 56 22.55 -1.84 9.03
C GLU A 56 22.29 -1.06 10.33
N ARG A 57 21.39 -0.07 10.29
CA ARG A 57 20.98 0.68 11.50
C ARG A 57 20.33 -0.23 12.54
N ARG A 58 19.49 -1.19 12.12
CA ARG A 58 18.83 -2.17 12.99
C ARG A 58 19.81 -3.16 13.57
N ASP A 59 20.73 -3.68 12.76
CA ASP A 59 21.77 -4.60 13.20
C ASP A 59 22.71 -3.94 14.22
N GLU A 60 22.99 -2.65 14.08
CA GLU A 60 23.72 -1.88 15.08
C GLU A 60 22.91 -1.69 16.38
N GLU A 61 21.62 -1.40 16.27
CA GLU A 61 20.71 -1.28 17.42
C GLU A 61 20.59 -2.62 18.17
N GLU A 62 20.41 -3.72 17.44
CA GLU A 62 20.38 -5.06 17.99
C GLU A 62 21.72 -5.43 18.63
N ARG A 63 22.85 -5.15 17.98
CA ARG A 63 24.17 -5.34 18.62
C ARG A 63 24.33 -4.53 19.89
N ARG A 64 23.75 -3.33 19.99
CA ARG A 64 23.75 -2.56 21.25
C ARG A 64 22.87 -3.21 22.32
N LEU A 65 21.69 -3.69 21.95
CA LEU A 65 20.76 -4.35 22.88
C LEU A 65 21.29 -5.70 23.37
N THR A 66 21.78 -6.53 22.44
CA THR A 66 22.32 -7.87 22.71
C THR A 66 23.72 -7.81 23.31
N GLY A 67 24.58 -6.89 22.85
CA GLY A 67 25.92 -6.67 23.38
C GLY A 67 25.93 -6.03 24.78
N ALA A 68 24.83 -5.42 25.20
CA ALA A 68 24.62 -4.98 26.59
C ALA A 68 24.34 -6.15 27.56
N GLY A 69 24.45 -7.41 27.10
CA GLY A 69 24.29 -8.59 27.94
C GLY A 69 22.84 -8.82 28.37
N SER A 70 21.86 -8.31 27.60
CA SER A 70 20.46 -8.65 27.84
C SER A 70 20.28 -10.14 27.57
N PRO A 71 19.97 -10.96 28.59
CA PRO A 71 19.71 -12.37 28.37
C PRO A 71 18.54 -12.51 27.39
N PRO A 72 18.47 -13.60 26.61
CA PRO A 72 17.26 -13.89 25.83
C PRO A 72 16.05 -13.75 26.75
N HIS A 73 15.04 -13.01 26.27
CA HIS A 73 13.87 -12.66 27.06
C HIS A 73 13.17 -13.96 27.49
N ARG A 74 13.43 -14.42 28.72
CA ARG A 74 12.91 -15.69 29.23
C ARG A 74 11.45 -15.49 29.63
N TYR A 75 10.55 -16.26 29.04
CA TYR A 75 9.15 -16.18 29.39
C TYR A 75 8.88 -16.94 30.70
N PRO A 76 7.98 -16.47 31.58
CA PRO A 76 7.70 -17.13 32.87
C PRO A 76 7.21 -18.58 32.77
N TRP A 77 6.77 -19.01 31.59
CA TRP A 77 6.29 -20.36 31.30
C TRP A 77 7.31 -21.20 30.51
N GLU A 78 8.51 -20.68 30.23
CA GLU A 78 9.57 -21.49 29.66
C GLU A 78 10.09 -22.47 30.72
N PRO A 79 9.98 -23.79 30.51
CA PRO A 79 10.61 -24.75 31.40
C PRO A 79 12.12 -24.50 31.41
N ASP A 80 12.73 -24.57 32.59
CA ASP A 80 14.19 -24.52 32.71
C ASP A 80 14.80 -25.53 31.74
N GLU A 81 15.71 -25.07 30.87
CA GLU A 81 16.48 -25.93 30.00
C GLU A 81 17.27 -26.93 30.85
N VAL A 82 16.67 -28.09 31.08
CA VAL A 82 17.40 -29.29 31.45
C VAL A 82 18.37 -29.52 30.30
N ALA A 83 19.67 -29.48 30.60
CA ALA A 83 20.75 -29.66 29.65
C ALA A 83 20.39 -30.74 28.61
N PRO A 84 20.56 -30.48 27.31
CA PRO A 84 20.24 -31.48 26.30
C PRO A 84 21.05 -32.74 26.61
N PRO A 85 20.43 -33.94 26.61
CA PRO A 85 21.19 -35.17 26.71
C PRO A 85 22.23 -35.18 25.57
N PRO A 86 23.46 -35.67 25.82
CA PRO A 86 24.54 -35.60 24.84
C PRO A 86 24.07 -36.20 23.52
N SER A 87 24.17 -35.38 22.46
CA SER A 87 23.74 -35.70 21.10
C SER A 87 24.32 -37.04 20.66
N SER A 88 23.50 -38.08 20.77
CA SER A 88 23.83 -39.41 20.29
C SER A 88 23.02 -39.63 19.02
N VAL A 89 23.66 -39.27 17.90
CA VAL A 89 23.58 -39.96 16.60
C VAL A 89 22.20 -40.57 16.25
N LEU A 90 21.24 -39.74 15.85
CA LEU A 90 20.05 -40.21 15.12
C LEU A 90 19.76 -39.31 13.93
N SER A 91 20.75 -39.23 13.02
CA SER A 91 20.53 -38.87 11.62
C SER A 91 20.13 -40.14 10.85
N GLY A 92 19.01 -40.75 11.24
CA GLY A 92 18.57 -42.04 10.70
C GLY A 92 17.06 -42.19 10.82
N LEU A 93 16.40 -42.18 9.65
CA LEU A 93 15.00 -42.51 9.42
C LEU A 93 13.96 -41.73 10.24
N VAL A 94 13.43 -40.67 9.63
CA VAL A 94 12.09 -40.17 9.99
C VAL A 94 11.09 -41.27 9.60
N ASP A 95 10.44 -41.87 10.60
CA ASP A 95 9.37 -42.84 10.39
C ASP A 95 8.25 -42.20 9.55
N ALA A 96 7.91 -42.83 8.42
CA ALA A 96 6.84 -42.39 7.52
C ALA A 96 5.47 -42.24 8.21
N ALA A 97 5.29 -42.82 9.41
CA ALA A 97 4.10 -42.69 10.23
C ALA A 97 3.88 -41.28 10.82
N VAL A 98 4.91 -40.43 10.90
CA VAL A 98 4.78 -39.05 11.42
C VAL A 98 4.25 -38.08 10.35
N GLN A 99 4.36 -38.42 9.07
CA GLN A 99 3.89 -37.54 7.98
C GLN A 99 2.37 -37.48 7.85
N GLU A 100 1.62 -38.46 8.36
CA GLU A 100 0.16 -38.54 8.15
C GLU A 100 -0.67 -37.82 9.24
N GLN A 101 -0.08 -37.45 10.38
CA GLN A 101 -0.81 -36.84 11.50
C GLN A 101 -0.96 -35.30 11.42
N VAL A 102 -0.30 -34.63 10.48
CA VAL A 102 -0.31 -33.14 10.43
C VAL A 102 -1.49 -32.57 9.63
N ILE A 103 -2.27 -33.39 8.91
CA ILE A 103 -3.37 -32.93 8.04
C ILE A 103 -4.72 -33.51 8.50
N ARG A 104 -5.03 -33.42 9.79
CA ARG A 104 -6.43 -33.52 10.29
C ARG A 104 -6.62 -32.58 11.47
N ALA A 105 -6.42 -31.29 11.23
CA ALA A 105 -7.11 -30.28 12.02
C ALA A 105 -8.43 -30.00 11.31
N ASP A 106 -9.52 -30.55 11.84
CA ASP A 106 -10.86 -30.12 11.46
C ASP A 106 -10.94 -28.59 11.62
N PRO A 107 -11.60 -27.85 10.71
CA PRO A 107 -11.82 -26.43 10.89
C PRO A 107 -12.90 -26.27 11.95
N THR A 108 -12.55 -26.45 13.21
CA THR A 108 -13.39 -26.00 14.32
C THR A 108 -13.46 -24.49 14.17
N GLU A 109 -14.66 -24.00 13.86
CA GLU A 109 -14.98 -22.59 13.73
C GLU A 109 -14.35 -21.84 14.92
N LEU A 110 -13.36 -21.00 14.61
CA LEU A 110 -12.76 -20.10 15.60
C LEU A 110 -13.81 -19.06 15.93
N ASP A 111 -14.68 -19.39 16.89
CA ASP A 111 -15.57 -18.43 17.51
C ASP A 111 -14.68 -17.38 18.19
N LEU A 112 -14.59 -16.21 17.57
CA LEU A 112 -13.89 -15.04 18.08
C LEU A 112 -14.66 -14.49 19.28
N VAL A 113 -14.61 -15.22 20.39
CA VAL A 113 -15.17 -14.76 21.66
C VAL A 113 -14.31 -13.59 22.13
N GLU A 114 -14.89 -12.39 22.12
CA GLU A 114 -14.21 -11.18 22.61
C GLU A 114 -13.82 -11.42 24.08
N THR A 115 -12.53 -11.59 24.33
CA THR A 115 -12.03 -11.78 25.69
C THR A 115 -12.41 -10.57 26.53
N PRO A 116 -12.88 -10.76 27.78
CA PRO A 116 -13.27 -9.65 28.63
C PRO A 116 -12.08 -8.70 28.79
N LYS A 117 -12.32 -7.41 28.53
CA LYS A 117 -11.34 -6.32 28.69
C LYS A 117 -11.06 -6.09 30.18
N ILE A 118 -10.34 -7.02 30.80
CA ILE A 118 -9.88 -6.93 32.19
C ILE A 118 -8.75 -5.91 32.21
N ARG A 119 -8.96 -4.81 32.95
CA ARG A 119 -7.90 -3.84 33.23
C ARG A 119 -7.18 -4.28 34.50
N HIS A 120 -5.86 -4.17 34.52
CA HIS A 120 -5.10 -4.38 35.75
C HIS A 120 -5.47 -3.31 36.78
N ALA A 121 -5.88 -3.74 37.97
CA ALA A 121 -6.43 -2.87 39.03
C ALA A 121 -5.48 -1.74 39.48
N HIS A 122 -4.18 -1.88 39.23
CA HIS A 122 -3.14 -0.96 39.72
C HIS A 122 -2.59 0.00 38.67
N VAL A 123 -3.13 0.05 37.44
CA VAL A 123 -2.67 1.01 36.44
C VAL A 123 -3.29 2.38 36.76
N PRO A 124 -2.48 3.39 37.17
CA PRO A 124 -2.99 4.73 37.44
C PRO A 124 -3.64 5.29 36.18
N ARG A 125 -4.88 5.77 36.32
CA ARG A 125 -5.62 6.35 35.21
C ARG A 125 -4.91 7.63 34.74
N PRO A 126 -4.59 7.77 33.43
CA PRO A 126 -4.14 9.06 32.91
C PRO A 126 -5.24 10.10 33.14
N ALA A 127 -4.84 11.32 33.52
CA ALA A 127 -5.78 12.41 33.75
C ALA A 127 -6.69 12.59 32.51
N PRO A 128 -8.01 12.78 32.69
CA PRO A 128 -8.88 13.09 31.57
C PRO A 128 -8.36 14.35 30.86
N PRO A 129 -8.41 14.41 29.52
CA PRO A 129 -7.96 15.58 28.78
C PRO A 129 -8.73 16.82 29.26
N GLU A 130 -8.00 17.90 29.52
CA GLU A 130 -8.60 19.17 29.91
C GLU A 130 -9.58 19.64 28.84
N PRO A 131 -10.74 20.19 29.22
CA PRO A 131 -11.71 20.70 28.25
C PRO A 131 -11.08 21.82 27.42
N GLU A 132 -11.03 21.65 26.10
CA GLU A 132 -10.51 22.67 25.20
C GLU A 132 -11.27 24.00 25.41
N PRO A 133 -10.57 25.13 25.60
CA PRO A 133 -11.23 26.42 25.72
C PRO A 133 -11.99 26.72 24.41
N PRO A 134 -13.15 27.41 24.48
CA PRO A 134 -13.92 27.76 23.29
C PRO A 134 -13.05 28.58 22.35
N ARG A 135 -12.75 28.01 21.17
CA ARG A 135 -11.91 28.63 20.15
C ARG A 135 -12.58 29.91 19.65
N ARG A 136 -12.19 31.06 20.20
CA ARG A 136 -12.47 32.36 19.60
C ARG A 136 -11.77 32.40 18.24
N TRP A 137 -12.55 32.22 17.16
CA TRP A 137 -12.10 32.39 15.79
C TRP A 137 -11.63 33.82 15.55
N ARG A 138 -10.35 34.08 15.83
CA ARG A 138 -9.63 35.17 15.17
C ARG A 138 -9.25 34.65 13.78
N ARG A 139 -10.03 35.08 12.79
CA ARG A 139 -9.75 34.94 11.35
C ARG A 139 -8.42 35.64 11.05
N ARG A 140 -7.30 34.96 11.31
CA ARG A 140 -6.01 35.25 10.68
C ARG A 140 -6.05 34.57 9.32
N GLU A 141 -6.13 35.36 8.26
CA GLU A 141 -5.79 34.91 6.91
C GLU A 141 -4.32 34.45 6.93
N ARG A 142 -4.11 33.16 7.25
CA ARG A 142 -2.94 32.46 6.77
C ARG A 142 -3.17 32.26 5.28
N VAL A 143 -2.48 33.04 4.47
CA VAL A 143 -2.25 32.68 3.07
C VAL A 143 -1.48 31.36 3.11
N ALA A 144 -2.22 30.26 2.97
CA ALA A 144 -1.63 28.94 2.80
C ALA A 144 -0.86 28.96 1.46
N PRO A 145 0.35 28.41 1.41
CA PRO A 145 1.03 28.26 0.13
C PRO A 145 0.13 27.44 -0.81
N PRO A 146 0.01 27.82 -2.10
CA PRO A 146 -0.81 27.10 -3.04
C PRO A 146 -0.31 25.65 -3.10
N ARG A 147 -1.19 24.70 -2.78
CA ARG A 147 -0.89 23.28 -2.98
C ARG A 147 -0.80 23.06 -4.49
N PRO A 148 0.20 22.33 -4.99
CA PRO A 148 0.23 21.98 -6.41
C PRO A 148 -1.03 21.19 -6.74
N SER A 149 -1.82 21.69 -7.69
CA SER A 149 -2.98 20.96 -8.19
C SER A 149 -2.49 19.70 -8.91
N VAL A 150 -2.98 18.55 -8.48
CA VAL A 150 -2.66 17.24 -9.08
C VAL A 150 -3.19 17.11 -10.51
N ILE A 151 -4.12 17.99 -10.89
CA ILE A 151 -4.84 17.99 -12.17
C ILE A 151 -4.29 19.11 -13.07
N SER A 152 -4.05 18.79 -14.33
CA SER A 152 -3.61 19.76 -15.35
C SER A 152 -4.75 20.73 -15.72
N GLU A 153 -4.40 21.94 -16.19
CA GLU A 153 -5.41 22.93 -16.60
C GLU A 153 -6.30 22.42 -17.76
N ALA A 154 -5.72 21.67 -18.70
CA ALA A 154 -6.45 21.09 -19.82
C ALA A 154 -7.46 20.03 -19.37
N GLU A 155 -7.13 19.26 -18.33
CA GLU A 155 -8.03 18.28 -17.74
C GLU A 155 -9.13 18.95 -16.91
N ALA A 156 -8.79 20.00 -16.15
CA ALA A 156 -9.76 20.82 -15.43
C ALA A 156 -10.80 21.45 -16.38
N ALA A 157 -10.40 21.88 -17.58
CA ALA A 157 -11.31 22.45 -18.58
C ALA A 157 -12.33 21.44 -19.12
N ARG A 158 -12.00 20.14 -19.13
CA ARG A 158 -12.90 19.05 -19.56
C ARG A 158 -13.85 18.59 -18.45
N MET A 159 -13.55 18.90 -17.19
CA MET A 159 -14.37 18.53 -16.05
C MET A 159 -15.65 19.39 -15.96
N SER A 160 -16.71 18.78 -15.42
CA SER A 160 -17.92 19.52 -15.07
C SER A 160 -17.65 20.51 -13.92
N PRO A 161 -18.43 21.60 -13.79
CA PRO A 161 -18.27 22.56 -12.69
C PRO A 161 -18.37 21.92 -11.30
N ALA A 162 -19.20 20.88 -11.14
CA ALA A 162 -19.32 20.13 -9.89
C ALA A 162 -18.04 19.34 -9.58
N ALA A 163 -17.44 18.69 -10.58
CA ALA A 163 -16.17 17.98 -10.41
C ALA A 163 -15.02 18.94 -10.06
N ARG A 164 -14.95 20.10 -10.71
CA ARG A 164 -13.95 21.14 -10.37
C ARG A 164 -14.07 21.61 -8.92
N ARG A 165 -15.29 21.73 -8.38
CA ARG A 165 -15.52 22.07 -6.96
C ARG A 165 -15.06 20.98 -6.01
N LEU A 166 -15.26 19.71 -6.36
CA LEU A 166 -14.82 18.57 -5.56
C LEU A 166 -13.29 18.57 -5.37
N TYR A 167 -12.56 18.93 -6.42
CA TYR A 167 -11.10 19.03 -6.41
C TYR A 167 -10.57 20.40 -5.94
N GLY A 168 -11.45 21.31 -5.51
CA GLY A 168 -11.05 22.64 -5.02
C GLY A 168 -10.48 23.57 -6.09
N LEU A 169 -10.74 23.29 -7.38
CA LEU A 169 -10.30 24.11 -8.52
C LEU A 169 -11.24 25.31 -8.76
N GLU A 170 -12.50 25.22 -8.33
CA GLU A 170 -13.51 26.27 -8.49
C GLU A 170 -14.18 26.56 -7.13
N PRO A 171 -14.39 27.83 -6.74
CA PRO A 171 -15.03 28.17 -5.47
C PRO A 171 -16.49 27.71 -5.43
N LEU A 172 -16.97 27.36 -4.22
CA LEU A 172 -18.37 27.02 -4.01
C LEU A 172 -19.25 28.25 -4.28
N PRO A 173 -20.43 28.08 -4.90
CA PRO A 173 -21.36 29.18 -5.09
C PRO A 173 -21.76 29.73 -3.71
N SER A 174 -21.51 31.02 -3.50
CA SER A 174 -21.98 31.74 -2.32
C SER A 174 -23.50 31.78 -2.37
N VAL A 175 -24.17 30.92 -1.60
CA VAL A 175 -25.61 31.03 -1.36
C VAL A 175 -25.81 32.19 -0.40
N ASP A 176 -26.33 33.32 -0.90
CA ASP A 176 -26.68 34.48 -0.08
C ASP A 176 -27.95 34.13 0.73
N PRO A 177 -27.88 34.01 2.06
CA PRO A 177 -29.03 33.60 2.88
C PRO A 177 -30.13 34.67 2.96
N ARG A 178 -29.95 35.85 2.35
CA ARG A 178 -30.94 36.95 2.35
C ARG A 178 -31.90 36.95 1.15
N ARG A 179 -31.83 35.94 0.28
CA ARG A 179 -32.70 35.77 -0.89
C ARG A 179 -33.68 34.59 -0.75
N VAL A 180 -34.21 34.36 0.45
CA VAL A 180 -35.39 33.51 0.69
C VAL A 180 -36.42 34.30 1.46
#